data_AF-A0A6I2RBQ6-F1
#
_entry.id   AF-A0A6I2RBQ6-F1
#
_cell.length_a   1.000
_cell.length_b   1.000
_cell.length_c   1.000
_cell.angle_alpha   90.00
_cell.angle_beta   90.00
_cell.angle_gamma   90.00
#
_symmetry.space_group_name_H-M   'P 1'
#
loop_
_entity.id
_entity.type
_entity.pdbx_description
1 polymer ?
#
loop_
_entity_poly.entity_id
_entity_poly.type
_entity_poly.pdbx_seq_one_letter_code
_entity_poly.pdbx_strand_id
1 'polypeptide(L)'
;MEIPSICRYCGGKIIKSTTRALYPKGREPIYLCVNCNAYVGCYPDGRPMGKVANTVLRLKRQETHRIFDQFWKKQGWSRSAAYRWLARSLNIPEQDAHIGLMEMDECERVIRLCLIQPKKRKAA
;
A
#
# COMPACT_ATOMS: atom_id res chain seq x y z
N MET A 1 -0.42 -13.85 -4.69
CA MET A 1 0.78 -13.39 -3.97
C MET A 1 1.19 -14.47 -2.99
N GLU A 2 2.45 -14.84 -2.97
CA GLU A 2 2.98 -15.88 -2.08
C GLU A 2 3.13 -15.35 -0.65
N ILE A 3 2.99 -16.25 0.33
CA ILE A 3 3.19 -15.93 1.73
C ILE A 3 4.69 -15.76 2.00
N PRO A 4 5.16 -14.60 2.47
CA PRO A 4 6.58 -14.36 2.66
C PRO A 4 7.12 -15.15 3.85
N SER A 5 8.19 -15.92 3.65
CA SER A 5 8.88 -16.68 4.70
C SER A 5 10.24 -16.07 5.10
N ILE A 6 10.83 -15.26 4.22
CA ILE A 6 12.15 -14.61 4.40
C ILE A 6 12.03 -13.10 4.20
N CYS A 7 12.65 -12.33 5.09
CA CYS A 7 12.64 -10.88 5.03
C CYS A 7 13.61 -10.34 3.96
N ARG A 8 13.06 -9.60 3.00
CA ARG A 8 13.81 -8.93 1.92
C ARG A 8 14.80 -7.84 2.39
N TYR A 9 14.73 -7.42 3.66
CA TYR A 9 15.60 -6.36 4.19
C TYR A 9 16.82 -6.90 4.96
N CYS A 10 16.67 -8.03 5.67
CA CYS A 10 17.72 -8.54 6.56
C CYS A 10 17.93 -10.06 6.47
N GLY A 11 17.23 -10.77 5.60
CA GLY A 11 17.28 -12.24 5.50
C GLY A 11 16.62 -12.99 6.66
N GLY A 12 16.11 -12.28 7.67
CA GLY A 12 15.49 -12.90 8.85
C GLY A 12 14.17 -13.63 8.55
N LYS A 13 13.80 -14.57 9.43
CA LYS A 13 12.56 -15.34 9.34
C LYS A 13 11.32 -14.45 9.48
N ILE A 14 10.29 -14.74 8.70
CA ILE A 14 8.97 -14.13 8.82
C ILE A 14 8.00 -15.13 9.45
N ILE A 15 7.22 -14.65 10.42
CA ILE A 15 6.18 -15.45 11.10
C ILE A 15 4.82 -14.79 10.94
N LYS A 16 3.76 -15.60 10.96
CA LYS A 16 2.39 -15.09 11.11
C LYS A 16 2.21 -14.66 12.57
N SER A 17 1.75 -13.44 12.77
CA SER A 17 1.49 -12.85 14.08
C SER A 17 0.29 -11.90 13.98
N THR A 18 0.10 -11.06 14.98
CA THR A 18 -0.84 -9.95 14.93
C THR A 18 -0.11 -8.64 15.17
N THR A 19 -0.76 -7.52 14.81
CA THR A 19 -0.28 -6.17 15.13
C THR A 19 -0.05 -5.95 16.63
N ARG A 20 -0.54 -6.84 17.53
CA ARG A 20 -0.23 -6.83 18.97
C ARG A 20 1.27 -6.88 19.26
N ALA A 21 2.04 -7.56 18.41
CA ALA A 21 3.50 -7.66 18.55
C ALA A 21 4.22 -6.31 18.37
N LEU A 22 3.56 -5.33 17.75
CA LEU A 22 4.11 -4.01 17.46
C LEU A 22 3.40 -2.89 18.22
N TYR A 23 2.11 -3.06 18.47
CA TYR A 23 1.25 -2.06 19.09
C TYR A 23 0.39 -2.71 20.18
N PRO A 24 0.33 -2.16 21.40
CA PRO A 24 -0.41 -2.78 22.49
C PRO A 24 -1.87 -3.09 22.20
N LYS A 25 -2.57 -2.37 21.30
CA LYS A 25 -3.99 -2.65 21.01
C LYS A 25 -4.22 -3.39 19.69
N GLY A 26 -3.17 -3.80 19.00
CA GLY A 26 -3.27 -4.45 17.69
C GLY A 26 -3.93 -5.82 17.76
N ARG A 27 -4.76 -6.14 16.77
CA ARG A 27 -5.40 -7.47 16.59
C ARG A 27 -5.31 -7.98 15.15
N GLU A 28 -5.08 -7.09 14.19
CA GLU A 28 -5.00 -7.43 12.77
C GLU A 28 -3.89 -8.44 12.49
N PRO A 29 -4.14 -9.49 11.68
CA PRO A 29 -3.13 -10.49 11.33
C PRO A 29 -2.06 -9.87 10.43
N ILE A 30 -0.80 -10.23 10.68
CA ILE A 30 0.37 -9.76 9.93
C ILE A 30 1.36 -10.89 9.69
N TYR A 31 2.18 -10.73 8.66
CA TYR A 31 3.44 -11.45 8.51
C TYR A 31 4.58 -10.53 8.96
N LEU A 32 5.25 -10.88 10.05
CA LEU A 32 6.24 -10.07 10.75
C LEU A 32 7.63 -10.70 10.66
N CYS A 33 8.63 -9.91 10.28
CA CYS A 33 10.03 -10.26 10.46
C CYS A 33 10.43 -10.07 11.93
N VAL A 34 10.95 -11.13 12.55
CA VAL A 34 11.34 -11.11 13.97
C VAL A 34 12.64 -10.36 14.25
N ASN A 35 13.42 -10.02 13.22
CA ASN A 35 14.73 -9.35 13.39
C ASN A 35 14.66 -7.83 13.22
N CYS A 36 13.92 -7.35 12.21
CA CYS A 36 13.93 -5.94 11.82
C CYS A 36 12.55 -5.26 11.89
N ASN A 37 11.53 -5.96 12.39
CA ASN A 37 10.15 -5.49 12.50
C ASN A 37 9.50 -5.03 11.18
N ALA A 38 10.08 -5.37 10.01
CA ALA A 38 9.40 -5.23 8.73
C ALA A 38 8.21 -6.20 8.69
N TYR A 39 7.07 -5.75 8.19
CA TYR A 39 5.88 -6.58 8.15
C TYR A 39 4.93 -6.23 7.01
N VAL A 40 3.95 -7.09 6.78
CA VAL A 40 2.78 -6.81 5.94
C VAL A 40 1.50 -7.29 6.61
N GLY A 41 0.40 -6.55 6.44
CA GLY A 41 -0.93 -6.97 6.88
C GLY A 41 -1.47 -8.13 6.05
N CYS A 42 -2.38 -8.90 6.63
CA CYS A 42 -3.02 -10.03 5.97
C CYS A 42 -4.53 -9.86 5.98
N TYR A 43 -5.18 -10.36 4.93
CA TYR A 43 -6.62 -10.59 4.96
C TYR A 43 -6.97 -11.71 5.95
N PRO A 44 -8.23 -11.84 6.38
CA PRO A 44 -8.66 -12.91 7.29
C PRO A 44 -8.33 -14.33 6.79
N ASP A 45 -8.34 -14.52 5.46
CA ASP A 45 -7.95 -15.78 4.80
C ASP A 45 -6.43 -16.05 4.78
N GLY A 46 -5.63 -15.13 5.34
CA GLY A 46 -4.18 -15.23 5.43
C GLY A 46 -3.42 -14.69 4.22
N ARG A 47 -4.08 -14.22 3.15
CA ARG A 47 -3.36 -13.64 2.01
C ARG A 47 -2.70 -12.31 2.41
N PRO A 48 -1.43 -12.07 2.06
CA PRO A 48 -0.78 -10.79 2.33
C PRO A 48 -1.40 -9.67 1.48
N MET A 49 -1.59 -8.50 2.07
CA MET A 49 -2.13 -7.30 1.42
C MET A 49 -1.10 -6.59 0.52
N GLY A 50 0.14 -7.07 0.47
CA GLY A 50 1.24 -6.38 -0.21
C GLY A 50 2.59 -7.04 0.03
N LYS A 51 3.66 -6.33 -0.33
CA LYS A 51 5.02 -6.75 0.02
C LYS A 51 5.35 -6.35 1.46
N VAL A 52 6.12 -7.18 2.15
CA VAL A 52 6.73 -6.85 3.46
C VAL A 52 7.44 -5.51 3.35
N ALA A 53 7.14 -4.61 4.27
CA ALA A 53 7.66 -3.25 4.28
C ALA A 53 8.27 -2.90 5.64
N ASN A 54 9.42 -2.22 5.59
CA ASN A 54 10.00 -1.58 6.76
C ASN A 54 9.16 -0.35 7.16
N THR A 55 9.49 0.27 8.30
CA THR A 55 8.74 1.42 8.82
C THR A 55 8.66 2.58 7.84
N VAL A 56 9.76 2.92 7.16
CA VAL A 56 9.82 4.04 6.22
C VAL A 56 8.85 3.81 5.05
N LEU A 57 8.92 2.66 4.40
CA LEU A 57 8.03 2.34 3.28
C LEU A 57 6.56 2.22 3.71
N ARG A 58 6.28 1.69 4.91
CA ARG A 58 4.92 1.65 5.45
C ARG A 58 4.32 3.03 5.64
N LEU A 59 5.11 3.99 6.15
CA LEU A 59 4.66 5.37 6.30
C LEU A 59 4.43 6.02 4.94
N LYS A 60 5.32 5.78 3.97
CA LYS A 60 5.16 6.31 2.61
C LYS A 60 3.92 5.78 1.91
N ARG A 61 3.63 4.48 2.04
CA ARG A 61 2.39 3.89 1.50
C ARG A 61 1.14 4.44 2.17
N GLN A 62 1.17 4.69 3.49
CA GLN A 62 0.06 5.33 4.21
C GLN A 62 -0.17 6.77 3.74
N GLU A 63 0.89 7.54 3.56
CA GLU A 63 0.82 8.89 2.97
C GLU A 63 0.22 8.85 1.56
N THR A 64 0.70 7.92 0.73
CA THR A 64 0.22 7.73 -0.65
C THR A 64 -1.26 7.39 -0.67
N HIS A 65 -1.70 6.46 0.18
CA HIS A 65 -3.12 6.14 0.35
C HIS A 65 -3.93 7.37 0.75
N ARG A 66 -3.47 8.16 1.73
CA ARG A 66 -4.18 9.35 2.19
C ARG A 66 -4.38 10.36 1.04
N ILE A 67 -3.33 10.63 0.28
CA ILE A 67 -3.37 11.59 -0.83
C ILE A 67 -4.23 11.07 -1.98
N PHE A 68 -4.01 9.81 -2.38
CA PHE A 68 -4.76 9.18 -3.45
C PHE A 68 -6.26 9.08 -3.12
N ASP A 69 -6.60 8.70 -1.88
CA ASP A 69 -7.98 8.61 -1.42
C ASP A 69 -8.67 9.96 -1.39
N GLN A 70 -7.98 11.01 -0.98
CA GLN A 70 -8.51 12.36 -1.09
C GLN A 70 -8.73 12.79 -2.54
N PHE A 71 -7.80 12.44 -3.44
CA PHE A 71 -7.89 12.77 -4.86
C PHE A 71 -9.13 12.13 -5.50
N TRP A 72 -9.28 10.82 -5.44
CA TRP A 72 -10.38 10.16 -6.14
C TRP A 72 -11.75 10.42 -5.50
N LYS A 73 -11.82 10.63 -4.17
CA LYS A 73 -13.05 11.04 -3.48
C LYS A 73 -13.53 12.40 -3.96
N LYS A 74 -12.63 13.36 -4.15
CA LYS A 74 -12.97 14.70 -4.68
C LYS A 74 -13.51 14.64 -6.11
N GLN A 75 -13.12 13.62 -6.88
CA GLN A 75 -13.63 13.40 -8.23
C GLN A 75 -14.97 12.64 -8.27
N GLY A 76 -15.48 12.19 -7.12
CA GLY A 76 -16.70 11.37 -7.04
C GLY A 76 -16.52 9.96 -7.61
N TRP A 77 -15.29 9.44 -7.66
CA TRP A 77 -15.02 8.12 -8.21
C TRP A 77 -15.27 7.02 -7.19
N SER A 78 -15.57 5.81 -7.68
CA SER A 78 -15.44 4.60 -6.86
C SER A 78 -13.96 4.25 -6.69
N ARG A 79 -13.64 3.47 -5.64
CA ARG A 79 -12.27 2.98 -5.44
C ARG A 79 -11.76 2.19 -6.65
N SER A 80 -12.58 1.31 -7.22
CA SER A 80 -12.21 0.55 -8.42
C SER A 80 -11.93 1.44 -9.64
N ALA A 81 -12.72 2.50 -9.84
CA ALA A 81 -12.47 3.48 -10.89
C ALA A 81 -11.16 4.25 -10.66
N ALA A 82 -10.85 4.58 -9.41
CA ALA A 82 -9.60 5.22 -9.05
C ALA A 82 -8.38 4.36 -9.38
N TYR A 83 -8.41 3.07 -9.01
CA TYR A 83 -7.31 2.14 -9.29
C TYR A 83 -7.14 1.89 -10.80
N ARG A 84 -8.24 1.84 -11.56
CA ARG A 84 -8.19 1.79 -13.03
C ARG A 84 -7.54 3.03 -13.64
N TRP A 85 -7.88 4.21 -13.14
CA TRP A 85 -7.23 5.46 -13.56
C TRP A 85 -5.74 5.48 -13.20
N LEU A 86 -5.39 4.98 -12.01
CA LEU A 86 -4.01 4.90 -11.54
C LEU A 86 -3.16 4.00 -12.44
N ALA A 87 -3.68 2.82 -12.78
CA ALA A 87 -3.04 1.87 -13.67
C ALA A 87 -2.72 2.50 -15.04
N ARG A 88 -3.72 3.16 -15.65
CA ARG A 88 -3.53 3.89 -16.92
C ARG A 88 -2.51 5.03 -16.80
N SER A 89 -2.56 5.80 -15.71
CA SER A 89 -1.65 6.94 -15.49
C SER A 89 -0.20 6.50 -15.26
N LEU A 90 0.01 5.30 -14.71
CA LEU A 90 1.33 4.71 -14.51
C LEU A 90 1.80 3.88 -15.72
N ASN A 91 0.90 3.56 -16.66
CA ASN A 91 1.10 2.64 -17.77
C ASN A 91 1.48 1.22 -17.31
N ILE A 92 0.72 0.69 -16.35
CA ILE A 92 0.88 -0.66 -15.80
C ILE A 92 -0.45 -1.43 -15.82
N PRO A 93 -0.44 -2.76 -15.76
CA PRO A 93 -1.66 -3.56 -15.61
C PRO A 93 -2.46 -3.19 -14.35
N GLU A 94 -3.80 -3.25 -14.40
CA GLU A 94 -4.67 -2.90 -13.25
C GLU A 94 -4.37 -3.75 -12.01
N GLN A 95 -4.01 -5.02 -12.21
CA GLN A 95 -3.64 -5.96 -11.14
C GLN A 95 -2.35 -5.56 -10.39
N ASP A 96 -1.46 -4.81 -11.03
CA ASP A 96 -0.18 -4.39 -10.46
C ASP A 96 -0.26 -2.98 -9.83
N ALA A 97 -1.34 -2.23 -10.10
CA ALA A 97 -1.55 -0.87 -9.63
C ALA A 97 -1.95 -0.79 -8.14
N HIS A 98 -1.40 -1.63 -7.27
CA HIS A 98 -1.76 -1.66 -5.85
C HIS A 98 -0.71 -0.95 -4.99
N ILE A 99 -1.10 0.08 -4.22
CA ILE A 99 -0.18 0.83 -3.33
C ILE A 99 0.55 -0.08 -2.31
N GLY A 100 -0.06 -1.18 -1.86
CA GLY A 100 0.59 -2.18 -0.99
C GLY A 100 1.75 -2.94 -1.65
N LEU A 101 1.88 -2.88 -2.98
CA LEU A 101 2.96 -3.48 -3.76
C LEU A 101 4.07 -2.48 -4.12
N MET A 102 3.78 -1.19 -4.02
CA MET A 102 4.65 -0.11 -4.50
C MET A 102 5.86 0.12 -3.60
N GLU A 103 7.00 0.44 -4.20
CA GLU A 103 8.20 0.94 -3.53
C GLU A 103 8.17 2.47 -3.37
N MET A 104 9.24 3.06 -2.84
CA MET A 104 9.31 4.48 -2.48
C MET A 104 9.09 5.42 -3.68
N ASP A 105 9.76 5.12 -4.79
CA ASP A 105 9.72 5.87 -6.05
C ASP A 105 8.34 5.82 -6.70
N GLU A 106 7.71 4.65 -6.74
CA GLU A 106 6.35 4.46 -7.22
C GLU A 106 5.35 5.25 -6.38
N CYS A 107 5.47 5.18 -5.05
CA CYS A 107 4.65 5.96 -4.12
C CYS A 107 4.77 7.47 -4.37
N GLU A 108 5.99 7.99 -4.56
CA GLU A 108 6.20 9.39 -4.92
C GLU A 108 5.57 9.76 -6.26
N ARG A 109 5.69 8.90 -7.27
CA ARG A 109 5.08 9.13 -8.58
C ARG A 109 3.56 9.23 -8.47
N VAL A 110 2.91 8.36 -7.68
CA VAL A 110 1.46 8.44 -7.41
C VAL A 110 1.08 9.75 -6.72
N ILE A 111 1.83 10.15 -5.69
CA ILE A 111 1.60 11.41 -4.99
C ILE A 111 1.68 12.60 -5.96
N ARG A 112 2.74 12.67 -6.77
CA ARG A 112 2.91 13.74 -7.78
C ARG A 112 1.75 13.76 -8.78
N LEU A 113 1.32 12.60 -9.29
CA LEU A 113 0.19 12.49 -10.20
C LEU A 113 -1.11 13.05 -9.59
N CYS A 114 -1.37 12.78 -8.31
CA CYS A 114 -2.55 13.27 -7.61
C CYS A 114 -2.53 14.78 -7.38
N LEU A 115 -1.34 15.38 -7.22
CA LEU A 115 -1.16 16.80 -6.93
C LEU A 115 -1.16 17.67 -8.19
N ILE A 116 -0.63 17.16 -9.31
CA ILE A 116 -0.49 17.91 -10.57
C ILE A 116 -1.80 17.92 -11.36
N GLN A 117 -2.66 16.91 -11.21
CA GLN A 117 -3.90 16.81 -11.97
C GLN A 117 -4.82 18.03 -11.72
N PRO A 118 -5.11 18.84 -12.75
CA PRO A 118 -5.95 20.01 -12.60
C PRO A 118 -7.35 19.58 -12.17
N LYS A 119 -7.93 20.33 -11.23
CA LYS A 119 -9.35 20.16 -10.86
C LYS A 119 -10.17 20.25 -12.16
N LYS A 120 -11.02 19.26 -12.45
CA LYS A 120 -12.03 19.43 -13.50
C LYS A 120 -12.77 20.73 -13.20
N ARG A 121 -12.64 21.74 -14.07
CA ARG A 121 -13.58 22.87 -14.07
C ARG A 121 -14.95 22.23 -14.22
N LYS A 122 -15.88 22.52 -13.30
CA LYS A 122 -17.30 22.19 -13.51
C LYS A 122 -17.65 22.75 -14.89
N ALA A 123 -18.11 21.88 -15.80
CA ALA A 123 -18.78 22.37 -16.99
C ALA A 123 -19.94 23.23 -16.50
N ALA A 124 -19.95 24.49 -16.92
CA ALA A 124 -21.03 25.44 -16.65
C ALA A 124 -22.30 25.00 -17.37
#